data_AF-A0A6B2SB76-F1
#
_entry.id   AF-A0A6B2SB76-F1
#
_cell.length_a   1.000
_cell.length_b   1.000
_cell.length_c   1.000
_cell.angle_alpha   90.00
_cell.angle_beta   90.00
_cell.angle_gamma   90.00
#
_symmetry.space_group_name_H-M   'P 1'
#
loop_
_entity.id
_entity.type
_entity.pdbx_description
1 polymer ?
#
loop_
_entity_poly.entity_id
_entity_poly.type
_entity_poly.pdbx_seq_one_letter_code
_entity_poly.pdbx_strand_id
1 'polypeptide(L)'
;IAAGPLVAGALLQNHGWASTFLINVPIAVVAIIGAFVLVPPSKAGHSNRIDYVGGALSVIWTGALVYMIIQGPHFGWDAKAISAAVVAGVGLLAFVAWELRHPHPILNVRRFLDRRFAGSNLAVALFFLAVFGAFYYLTQHLQFVLGYNPLETGVRMLPLAGAVFVGSALTGYLTPRIGMKITVSAGMVAGTVALALLTRVDASSSYGDFVAPLIILGLAIGLALSPCTDAIMGAFPESELGVGGAVNDTSLELGGSLGIAILGSVLASSYSSKLADAASASGTKLPDGTLETAQDSVGAGYAVAQGIGDKAHEVAGQAAKATSPEQAAQLKGQAEQLAQGAGKMADAVGSAFSDSVAHTSLVGAAILGVGTVLVAVLLPRKSASAADAAEPVPEDGAAREREPQR
;
A
#
# COMPACT_ATOMS: atom_id res chain seq x y z
N ILE A 1 -7.83 -6.22 6.70
CA ILE A 1 -8.22 -4.85 6.27
C ILE A 1 -9.14 -4.17 7.29
N ALA A 2 -10.28 -4.74 7.71
CA ALA A 2 -11.19 -4.08 8.68
C ALA A 2 -10.68 -4.06 10.13
N ALA A 3 -10.25 -5.21 10.66
CA ALA A 3 -9.92 -5.35 12.08
C ALA A 3 -8.60 -4.63 12.46
N GLY A 4 -7.60 -4.65 11.57
CA GLY A 4 -6.26 -4.10 11.84
C GLY A 4 -6.28 -2.64 12.28
N PRO A 5 -6.79 -1.70 11.46
CA PRO A 5 -6.84 -0.28 11.81
C PRO A 5 -7.70 0.02 13.06
N LEU A 6 -8.82 -0.69 13.24
CA LEU A 6 -9.67 -0.53 14.43
C LEU A 6 -8.93 -0.93 15.71
N VAL A 7 -8.30 -2.10 15.69
CA VAL A 7 -7.57 -2.64 16.83
C VAL A 7 -6.32 -1.80 17.12
N ALA A 8 -5.55 -1.44 16.09
CA ALA A 8 -4.38 -0.56 16.23
C ALA A 8 -4.78 0.82 16.75
N GLY A 9 -5.86 1.41 16.22
CA GLY A 9 -6.38 2.70 16.68
C GLY A 9 -6.85 2.66 18.13
N ALA A 10 -7.56 1.61 18.54
CA ALA A 10 -8.01 1.42 19.92
C ALA A 10 -6.84 1.25 20.90
N LEU A 11 -5.78 0.54 20.48
CA LEU A 11 -4.56 0.42 21.28
C LEU A 11 -3.87 1.76 21.46
N LEU A 12 -3.71 2.54 20.38
CA LEU A 12 -3.04 3.85 20.39
C LEU A 12 -3.76 4.93 21.20
N GLN A 13 -5.04 4.76 21.54
CA GLN A 13 -5.75 5.69 22.43
C GLN A 13 -5.22 5.63 23.87
N ASN A 14 -4.92 4.43 24.36
CA ASN A 14 -4.62 4.21 25.78
C ASN A 14 -3.20 3.69 26.03
N HIS A 15 -2.50 3.25 24.98
CA HIS A 15 -1.17 2.66 25.07
C HIS A 15 -0.21 3.32 24.09
N GLY A 16 1.09 3.26 24.41
CA GLY A 16 2.13 3.73 23.51
C GLY A 16 2.19 2.91 22.21
N TRP A 17 2.87 3.46 21.20
CA TRP A 17 3.01 2.89 19.86
C TRP A 17 3.48 1.42 19.86
N ALA A 18 4.35 1.02 20.80
CA ALA A 18 4.83 -0.35 20.95
C ALA A 18 3.72 -1.41 21.11
N SER A 19 2.56 -1.02 21.66
CA SER A 19 1.40 -1.92 21.83
C SER A 19 0.88 -2.50 20.51
N THR A 20 0.97 -1.74 19.41
CA THR A 20 0.54 -2.18 18.07
C THR A 20 1.41 -3.31 17.51
N PHE A 21 2.65 -3.47 18.00
CA PHE A 21 3.51 -4.61 17.68
C PHE A 21 3.24 -5.78 18.62
N LEU A 22 3.09 -5.49 19.91
CA LEU A 22 2.90 -6.52 20.95
C LEU A 22 1.62 -7.32 20.77
N ILE A 23 0.56 -6.75 20.19
CA ILE A 23 -0.68 -7.48 19.91
C ILE A 23 -0.51 -8.64 18.92
N ASN A 24 0.52 -8.60 18.07
CA ASN A 24 0.81 -9.71 17.16
C ASN A 24 1.35 -10.93 17.90
N VAL A 25 1.97 -10.74 19.07
CA VAL A 25 2.55 -11.83 19.89
C VAL A 25 1.49 -12.83 20.35
N PRO A 26 0.39 -12.45 21.04
CA PRO A 26 -0.63 -13.41 21.45
C PRO A 26 -1.31 -14.08 20.24
N ILE A 27 -1.53 -13.34 19.15
CA ILE A 27 -2.10 -13.90 17.91
C ILE A 27 -1.16 -14.98 17.33
N ALA A 28 0.15 -14.70 17.28
CA ALA A 28 1.16 -15.66 16.82
C ALA A 28 1.24 -16.89 17.72
N VAL A 29 1.18 -16.71 19.05
CA VAL A 29 1.18 -17.83 20.01
C VAL A 29 -0.05 -18.72 19.77
N VAL A 30 -1.24 -18.15 19.65
CA VAL A 30 -2.47 -18.90 19.36
C VAL A 30 -2.38 -19.63 18.02
N ALA A 31 -1.85 -18.97 16.98
CA ALA A 31 -1.66 -19.57 15.67
C ALA A 31 -0.66 -20.73 15.70
N ILE A 32 0.46 -20.59 16.42
CA ILE A 32 1.47 -21.65 16.61
C ILE A 32 0.87 -22.85 17.34
N ILE A 33 0.17 -22.61 18.45
CA ILE A 33 -0.51 -23.67 19.20
C ILE A 33 -1.54 -24.36 18.31
N GLY A 34 -2.37 -23.58 17.60
CA GLY A 34 -3.36 -24.09 16.66
C GLY A 34 -2.72 -24.93 15.55
N ALA A 35 -1.57 -24.51 15.01
CA ALA A 35 -0.83 -25.28 14.02
C ALA A 35 -0.36 -26.63 14.58
N PHE A 36 0.22 -26.66 15.79
CA PHE A 36 0.67 -27.91 16.42
C PHE A 36 -0.48 -28.87 16.77
N VAL A 37 -1.67 -28.35 17.06
CA VAL A 37 -2.84 -29.16 17.47
C VAL A 37 -3.69 -29.60 16.28
N LEU A 38 -3.89 -28.74 15.28
CA LEU A 38 -4.88 -28.93 14.21
C LEU A 38 -4.27 -29.35 12.88
N VAL A 39 -3.00 -29.01 12.59
CA VAL A 39 -2.39 -29.30 11.28
C VAL A 39 -1.78 -30.70 11.32
N PRO A 40 -2.29 -31.66 10.53
CA PRO A 40 -1.70 -32.98 10.44
C PRO A 40 -0.24 -32.89 9.96
N PRO A 41 0.67 -33.76 10.43
CA PRO A 41 2.05 -33.78 9.93
C PRO A 41 2.07 -33.95 8.41
N SER A 42 2.37 -32.88 7.67
CA SER A 42 2.55 -32.94 6.23
C SER A 42 3.86 -33.67 5.93
N LYS A 43 3.76 -34.92 5.48
CA LYS A 43 4.91 -35.64 4.93
C LYS A 43 5.15 -35.13 3.51
N ALA A 44 6.02 -34.13 3.37
CA ALA A 44 6.59 -33.82 2.07
C ALA A 44 7.28 -35.09 1.53
N GLY A 45 6.72 -35.69 0.49
CA GLY A 45 7.18 -36.98 -0.05
C GLY A 45 8.64 -36.97 -0.54
N HIS A 46 9.25 -35.79 -0.72
CA HIS A 46 10.64 -35.62 -1.08
C HIS A 46 11.24 -34.41 -0.33
N SER A 47 12.24 -34.66 0.52
CA SER A 47 13.11 -33.60 1.05
C SER A 47 14.15 -33.27 0.00
N ASN A 48 13.79 -32.41 -0.97
CA ASN A 48 14.80 -31.81 -1.82
C ASN A 48 15.65 -30.86 -0.96
N ARG A 49 16.95 -30.80 -1.26
CA ARG A 49 17.86 -29.89 -0.57
C ARG A 49 17.39 -28.46 -0.78
N ILE A 50 17.35 -27.68 0.31
CA ILE A 50 16.98 -26.26 0.27
C ILE A 50 18.02 -25.51 -0.57
N ASP A 51 17.55 -24.73 -1.54
CA ASP A 51 18.41 -23.84 -2.33
C ASP A 51 18.71 -22.55 -1.56
N TYR A 52 19.74 -22.61 -0.72
CA TYR A 52 20.20 -21.48 0.07
C TYR A 52 20.77 -20.33 -0.79
N VAL A 53 21.32 -20.65 -1.97
CA VAL A 53 21.93 -19.65 -2.85
C VAL A 53 20.84 -18.85 -3.55
N GLY A 54 19.85 -19.52 -4.13
CA GLY A 54 18.66 -18.90 -4.70
C GLY A 54 17.92 -18.06 -3.66
N GLY A 55 17.75 -18.60 -2.45
CA GLY A 55 17.17 -17.87 -1.31
C GLY A 55 17.94 -16.60 -0.95
N ALA A 56 19.27 -16.67 -0.81
CA ALA A 56 20.10 -15.51 -0.50
C ALA A 56 20.07 -14.46 -1.62
N LEU A 57 20.18 -14.88 -2.88
CA LEU A 57 20.06 -14.00 -4.04
C LEU A 57 18.71 -13.28 -4.05
N SER A 58 17.62 -14.01 -3.78
CA SER A 58 16.26 -13.46 -3.68
C SER A 58 16.16 -12.35 -2.65
N VAL A 59 16.67 -12.58 -1.44
CA VAL A 59 16.70 -11.60 -0.36
C VAL A 59 17.53 -10.37 -0.74
N ILE A 60 18.71 -10.57 -1.33
CA ILE A 60 19.63 -9.49 -1.69
C ILE A 60 19.00 -8.56 -2.73
N TRP A 61 18.48 -9.10 -3.85
CA TRP A 61 17.98 -8.25 -4.91
C TRP A 61 16.68 -7.55 -4.51
N THR A 62 15.77 -8.25 -3.83
CA THR A 62 14.50 -7.68 -3.35
C THR A 62 14.74 -6.62 -2.29
N GLY A 63 15.62 -6.91 -1.32
CA GLY A 63 15.98 -5.96 -0.27
C GLY A 63 16.68 -4.72 -0.81
N ALA A 64 17.61 -4.88 -1.76
CA ALA A 64 18.27 -3.75 -2.42
C ALA A 64 17.29 -2.93 -3.26
N LEU A 65 16.33 -3.57 -3.93
CA LEU A 65 15.28 -2.90 -4.70
C LEU A 65 14.43 -2.03 -3.78
N VAL A 66 13.88 -2.61 -2.70
CA VAL A 66 13.07 -1.88 -1.71
C VAL A 66 13.87 -0.76 -1.05
N TYR A 67 15.14 -1.02 -0.69
CA TYR A 67 16.01 0.00 -0.10
C TYR A 67 16.22 1.18 -1.06
N MET A 68 16.52 0.92 -2.34
CA MET A 68 16.68 1.97 -3.35
C MET A 68 15.40 2.80 -3.52
N ILE A 69 14.25 2.12 -3.57
CA ILE A 69 12.94 2.73 -3.73
C ILE A 69 12.60 3.67 -2.56
N ILE A 70 13.00 3.33 -1.33
CA ILE A 70 12.79 4.18 -0.16
C ILE A 70 13.84 5.30 -0.11
N GLN A 71 15.11 4.96 -0.32
CA GLN A 71 16.25 5.86 -0.14
C GLN A 71 16.26 6.99 -1.17
N GLY A 72 16.09 6.67 -2.45
CA GLY A 72 16.24 7.62 -3.56
C GLY A 72 15.32 8.84 -3.44
N PRO A 73 14.00 8.65 -3.23
CA PRO A 73 13.10 9.77 -3.14
C PRO A 73 13.10 10.53 -1.81
N HIS A 74 13.28 9.86 -0.67
CA HIS A 74 13.25 10.52 0.65
C HIS A 74 14.56 11.22 1.00
N PHE A 75 15.70 10.65 0.58
CA PHE A 75 17.04 11.13 0.99
C PHE A 75 17.88 11.58 -0.21
N GLY A 76 17.34 11.51 -1.42
CA GLY A 76 18.02 11.84 -2.66
C GLY A 76 18.68 10.64 -3.33
N TRP A 77 18.94 10.80 -4.63
CA TRP A 77 19.62 9.80 -5.46
C TRP A 77 21.14 9.84 -5.25
N ASP A 78 21.55 9.57 -4.01
CA ASP A 78 22.95 9.53 -3.60
C ASP A 78 23.65 8.23 -4.02
N ALA A 79 24.94 8.12 -3.67
CA ALA A 79 25.72 6.92 -3.96
C ALA A 79 25.10 5.65 -3.35
N LYS A 80 24.38 5.74 -2.22
CA LYS A 80 23.74 4.59 -1.58
C LYS A 80 22.54 4.13 -2.40
N ALA A 81 21.64 5.04 -2.77
CA ALA A 81 20.48 4.72 -3.59
C ALA A 81 20.90 4.13 -4.95
N ILE A 82 21.89 4.73 -5.60
CA ILE A 82 22.43 4.24 -6.88
C ILE A 82 23.10 2.88 -6.70
N SER A 83 23.91 2.68 -5.66
CA SER A 83 24.55 1.38 -5.40
C SER A 83 23.51 0.28 -5.17
N ALA A 84 22.42 0.58 -4.45
CA ALA A 84 21.33 -0.34 -4.23
C ALA A 84 20.55 -0.65 -5.51
N ALA A 85 20.38 0.32 -6.41
CA ALA A 85 19.82 0.08 -7.75
C ALA A 85 20.67 -0.93 -8.54
N VAL A 86 21.99 -0.76 -8.51
CA VAL A 86 22.94 -1.65 -9.19
C VAL A 86 22.89 -3.05 -8.57
N VAL A 87 22.91 -3.16 -7.23
CA VAL A 87 22.81 -4.44 -6.53
C VAL A 87 21.48 -5.13 -6.82
N ALA A 88 20.36 -4.39 -6.88
CA ALA A 88 19.07 -4.94 -7.25
C ALA A 88 19.07 -5.49 -8.69
N GLY A 89 19.58 -4.73 -9.66
CA GLY A 89 19.63 -5.15 -11.06
C GLY A 89 20.55 -6.35 -11.29
N VAL A 90 21.79 -6.28 -10.78
CA VAL A 90 22.76 -7.38 -10.91
C VAL A 90 22.29 -8.61 -10.12
N GLY A 91 21.76 -8.41 -8.92
CA GLY A 91 21.23 -9.47 -8.07
C GLY A 91 20.04 -10.19 -8.70
N LEU A 92 19.13 -9.46 -9.36
CA LEU A 92 18.01 -10.04 -10.10
C LEU A 92 18.51 -10.87 -11.29
N LEU A 93 19.47 -10.37 -12.06
CA LEU A 93 20.07 -11.10 -13.18
C LEU A 93 20.79 -12.38 -12.68
N ALA A 94 21.53 -12.27 -11.58
CA ALA A 94 22.19 -13.42 -10.95
C ALA A 94 21.17 -14.44 -10.44
N PHE A 95 20.10 -13.99 -9.79
CA PHE A 95 19.00 -14.83 -9.31
C PHE A 95 18.35 -15.59 -10.49
N VAL A 96 17.91 -14.88 -11.53
CA VAL A 96 17.30 -15.50 -12.71
C VAL A 96 18.26 -16.49 -13.37
N ALA A 97 19.53 -16.14 -13.51
CA ALA A 97 20.53 -17.01 -14.12
C ALA A 97 20.87 -18.23 -13.24
N TRP A 98 20.71 -18.13 -11.92
CA TRP A 98 20.84 -19.25 -10.98
C TRP A 98 19.64 -20.18 -11.06
N GLU A 99 18.42 -19.64 -10.92
CA GLU A 99 17.17 -20.41 -10.96
C GLU A 99 16.98 -21.14 -12.30
N LEU A 100 17.46 -20.58 -13.41
CA LEU A 100 17.41 -21.23 -14.73
C LEU A 100 18.36 -22.43 -14.86
N ARG A 101 19.41 -22.51 -14.03
CA ARG A 101 20.43 -23.56 -14.07
C ARG A 101 20.31 -24.56 -12.91
N HIS A 102 19.72 -24.16 -11.78
CA HIS A 102 19.65 -24.99 -10.60
C HIS A 102 18.68 -26.19 -10.83
N PRO A 103 19.03 -27.42 -10.42
CA PRO A 103 18.17 -28.59 -10.62
C PRO A 103 16.84 -28.54 -9.83
N HIS A 104 16.84 -27.85 -8.69
CA HIS A 104 15.68 -27.72 -7.79
C HIS A 104 15.45 -26.26 -7.39
N PRO A 105 15.10 -25.38 -8.35
CA PRO A 105 14.98 -23.94 -8.13
C PRO A 105 13.90 -23.62 -7.09
N ILE A 106 14.10 -22.58 -6.26
CA ILE A 106 13.06 -22.10 -5.34
C ILE A 106 11.85 -21.60 -6.11
N LEU A 107 12.09 -21.02 -7.28
CA LEU A 107 11.08 -20.46 -8.15
C LEU A 107 11.43 -20.81 -9.59
N ASN A 108 10.60 -21.62 -10.22
CA ASN A 108 10.71 -21.84 -11.65
C ASN A 108 10.34 -20.55 -12.41
N VAL A 109 11.33 -19.70 -12.67
CA VAL A 109 11.19 -18.39 -13.32
C VAL A 109 10.57 -18.48 -14.72
N ARG A 110 10.60 -19.66 -15.36
CA ARG A 110 9.94 -19.90 -16.65
C ARG A 110 8.41 -19.78 -16.55
N ARG A 111 7.83 -19.88 -15.34
CA ARG A 111 6.39 -19.62 -15.11
C ARG A 111 6.00 -18.19 -15.50
N PHE A 112 6.91 -17.21 -15.46
CA PHE A 112 6.64 -15.85 -15.94
C PHE A 112 6.52 -15.74 -17.48
N LEU A 113 6.83 -16.80 -18.23
CA LEU A 113 6.50 -16.87 -19.66
C LEU A 113 5.01 -17.16 -19.88
N ASP A 114 4.33 -17.75 -18.89
CA ASP A 114 2.89 -17.89 -18.92
C ASP A 114 2.24 -16.51 -18.70
N ARG A 115 1.47 -16.09 -19.70
CA ARG A 115 0.83 -14.77 -19.73
C ARG A 115 -0.20 -14.59 -18.61
N ARG A 116 -0.89 -15.66 -18.20
CA ARG A 116 -1.86 -15.61 -17.10
C ARG A 116 -1.13 -15.41 -15.78
N PHE A 117 -0.03 -16.13 -15.57
CA PHE A 117 0.80 -16.00 -14.37
C PHE A 117 1.45 -14.61 -14.27
N ALA A 118 2.15 -14.18 -15.32
CA ALA A 118 2.82 -12.87 -15.34
C ALA A 118 1.81 -11.71 -15.28
N GLY A 119 0.70 -11.80 -16.03
CA GLY A 119 -0.36 -10.80 -16.01
C GLY A 119 -1.02 -10.66 -14.63
N SER A 120 -1.20 -11.76 -13.91
CA SER A 120 -1.77 -11.74 -12.54
C SER A 120 -0.81 -11.13 -11.53
N ASN A 121 0.47 -11.50 -11.55
CA ASN A 121 1.48 -10.90 -10.67
C ASN A 121 1.64 -9.40 -10.93
N LEU A 122 1.66 -8.99 -12.21
CA LEU A 122 1.72 -7.58 -12.58
C LEU A 122 0.47 -6.82 -12.12
N ALA A 123 -0.72 -7.41 -12.29
CA ALA A 123 -1.96 -6.81 -11.83
C ALA A 123 -1.93 -6.60 -10.32
N VAL A 124 -1.54 -7.62 -9.55
CA VAL A 124 -1.39 -7.54 -8.10
C VAL A 124 -0.41 -6.44 -7.69
N ALA A 125 0.79 -6.42 -8.28
CA ALA A 125 1.80 -5.42 -7.95
C ALA A 125 1.34 -3.99 -8.25
N LEU A 126 0.75 -3.74 -9.43
CA LEU A 126 0.23 -2.42 -9.80
C LEU A 126 -0.96 -1.98 -8.93
N PHE A 127 -1.81 -2.94 -8.55
CA PHE A 127 -2.95 -2.65 -7.68
C PHE A 127 -2.49 -2.27 -6.28
N PHE A 128 -1.54 -3.01 -5.72
CA PHE A 128 -0.98 -2.72 -4.39
C PHE A 128 -0.18 -1.42 -4.38
N LEU A 129 0.51 -1.09 -5.48
CA LEU A 129 1.14 0.21 -5.68
C LEU A 129 0.12 1.35 -5.54
N ALA A 130 -0.98 1.24 -6.28
CA ALA A 130 -2.05 2.23 -6.22
C ALA A 130 -2.71 2.31 -4.83
N VAL A 131 -3.07 1.16 -4.24
CA VAL A 131 -3.84 1.09 -2.98
C VAL A 131 -3.02 1.52 -1.77
N PHE A 132 -1.78 1.04 -1.62
CA PHE A 132 -0.96 1.39 -0.46
C PHE A 132 -0.51 2.85 -0.51
N GLY A 133 -0.17 3.36 -1.71
CA GLY A 133 0.08 4.79 -1.87
C GLY A 133 -1.17 5.61 -1.53
N ALA A 134 -2.36 5.19 -1.96
CA ALA A 134 -3.62 5.82 -1.58
C ALA A 134 -3.89 5.78 -0.08
N PHE A 135 -3.66 4.64 0.56
CA PHE A 135 -3.83 4.51 2.01
C PHE A 135 -2.89 5.43 2.77
N TYR A 136 -1.65 5.58 2.30
CA TYR A 136 -0.67 6.46 2.93
C TYR A 136 -1.19 7.91 3.01
N TYR A 137 -1.51 8.52 1.86
CA TYR A 137 -1.93 9.92 1.85
C TYR A 137 -3.36 10.14 2.36
N LEU A 138 -4.27 9.18 2.18
CA LEU A 138 -5.64 9.28 2.67
C LEU A 138 -5.69 9.23 4.20
N THR A 139 -4.89 8.34 4.80
CA THR A 139 -4.78 8.25 6.26
C THR A 139 -4.20 9.54 6.84
N GLN A 140 -3.18 10.11 6.20
CA GLN A 140 -2.63 11.42 6.58
C GLN A 140 -3.66 12.55 6.42
N HIS A 141 -4.44 12.56 5.34
CA HIS A 141 -5.46 13.59 5.12
C HIS A 141 -6.56 13.54 6.19
N LEU A 142 -7.10 12.34 6.47
CA LEU A 142 -8.12 12.16 7.50
C LEU A 142 -7.63 12.59 8.89
N GLN A 143 -6.35 12.37 9.22
CA GLN A 143 -5.81 12.71 10.54
C GLN A 143 -5.37 14.18 10.65
N PHE A 144 -4.56 14.66 9.70
CA PHE A 144 -3.95 15.98 9.79
C PHE A 144 -4.85 17.10 9.26
N VAL A 145 -5.59 16.87 8.16
CA VAL A 145 -6.46 17.90 7.58
C VAL A 145 -7.84 17.89 8.23
N LEU A 146 -8.46 16.71 8.37
CA LEU A 146 -9.79 16.60 9.00
C LEU A 146 -9.74 16.47 10.52
N GLY A 147 -8.55 16.37 11.12
CA GLY A 147 -8.37 16.36 12.57
C GLY A 147 -8.85 15.09 13.28
N TYR A 148 -9.07 13.99 12.55
CA TYR A 148 -9.51 12.74 13.17
C TYR A 148 -8.37 12.05 13.93
N ASN A 149 -8.70 11.44 15.07
CA ASN A 149 -7.75 10.61 15.79
C ASN A 149 -7.56 9.23 15.09
N PRO A 150 -6.52 8.45 15.44
CA PRO A 150 -6.24 7.17 14.77
C PRO A 150 -7.41 6.16 14.78
N LEU A 151 -8.18 6.10 15.86
CA LEU A 151 -9.36 5.21 15.93
C LEU A 151 -10.47 5.71 14.98
N GLU A 152 -10.75 7.01 15.01
CA GLU A 152 -11.73 7.65 14.14
C GLU A 152 -11.41 7.49 12.66
N THR A 153 -10.13 7.57 12.29
CA THR A 153 -9.65 7.26 10.93
C THR A 153 -9.87 5.79 10.60
N GLY A 154 -9.54 4.87 11.50
CA GLY A 154 -9.77 3.44 11.32
C GLY A 154 -11.25 3.10 11.09
N VAL A 155 -12.16 3.69 11.87
CA VAL A 155 -13.62 3.55 11.71
C VAL A 155 -14.09 4.08 10.35
N ARG A 156 -13.55 5.23 9.92
CA ARG A 156 -13.89 5.86 8.63
C ARG A 156 -13.35 5.11 7.42
N MET A 157 -12.40 4.20 7.61
CA MET A 157 -11.93 3.29 6.56
C MET A 157 -12.78 2.01 6.42
N LEU A 158 -13.78 1.80 7.29
CA LEU A 158 -14.66 0.62 7.24
C LEU A 158 -15.48 0.46 5.95
N PRO A 159 -16.02 1.53 5.31
CA PRO A 159 -16.74 1.39 4.06
C PRO A 159 -15.90 0.71 2.98
N LEU A 160 -14.60 1.02 2.93
CA LEU A 160 -13.68 0.35 2.03
C LEU A 160 -13.58 -1.14 2.36
N ALA A 161 -13.40 -1.51 3.63
CA ALA A 161 -13.27 -2.92 4.00
C ALA A 161 -14.55 -3.73 3.70
N GLY A 162 -15.72 -3.14 3.95
CA GLY A 162 -17.00 -3.73 3.56
C GLY A 162 -17.13 -3.89 2.04
N ALA A 163 -16.69 -2.89 1.28
CA ALA A 163 -16.67 -2.96 -0.17
C ALA A 163 -15.67 -4.00 -0.71
N VAL A 164 -14.51 -4.22 -0.07
CA VAL A 164 -13.60 -5.32 -0.42
C VAL A 164 -14.28 -6.67 -0.26
N PHE A 165 -15.01 -6.87 0.85
CA PHE A 165 -15.75 -8.10 1.08
C PHE A 165 -16.80 -8.34 -0.03
N VAL A 166 -17.60 -7.32 -0.35
CA VAL A 166 -18.60 -7.40 -1.43
C VAL A 166 -17.94 -7.65 -2.78
N GLY A 167 -16.88 -6.92 -3.11
CA GLY A 167 -16.13 -7.06 -4.36
C GLY A 167 -15.57 -8.47 -4.52
N SER A 168 -15.01 -9.04 -3.44
CA SER A 168 -14.47 -10.41 -3.42
C SER A 168 -15.59 -11.45 -3.56
N ALA A 169 -16.73 -11.27 -2.90
CA ALA A 169 -17.86 -12.18 -3.06
C ALA A 169 -18.41 -12.19 -4.50
N LEU A 170 -18.39 -11.02 -5.17
CA LEU A 170 -18.82 -10.90 -6.57
C LEU A 170 -17.92 -11.67 -7.55
N THR A 171 -16.65 -11.91 -7.23
CA THR A 171 -15.73 -12.62 -8.14
C THR A 171 -16.14 -14.06 -8.37
N GLY A 172 -16.64 -14.75 -7.35
CA GLY A 172 -17.13 -16.13 -7.45
C GLY A 172 -18.27 -16.27 -8.46
N TYR A 173 -19.04 -15.22 -8.69
CA TYR A 173 -20.12 -15.19 -9.67
C TYR A 173 -19.69 -14.64 -11.04
N LEU A 174 -18.92 -13.53 -11.04
CA LEU A 174 -18.52 -12.84 -12.27
C LEU A 174 -17.43 -13.59 -13.02
N THR A 175 -16.37 -14.03 -12.34
CA THR A 175 -15.19 -14.65 -12.96
C THR A 175 -15.54 -15.88 -13.81
N PRO A 176 -16.40 -16.81 -13.37
CA PRO A 176 -16.81 -17.93 -14.22
C PRO A 176 -17.63 -17.50 -15.44
N ARG A 177 -18.49 -16.49 -15.29
CA ARG A 177 -19.43 -16.03 -16.32
C ARG A 177 -18.74 -15.20 -17.41
N ILE A 178 -18.10 -14.09 -17.02
CA ILE A 178 -17.51 -13.12 -17.96
C ILE A 178 -15.99 -13.32 -18.16
N GLY A 179 -15.36 -14.17 -17.35
CA GLY A 179 -13.95 -14.53 -17.48
C GLY A 179 -13.02 -13.59 -16.72
N MET A 180 -11.91 -14.14 -16.24
CA MET A 180 -10.90 -13.45 -15.42
C MET A 180 -10.42 -12.13 -16.01
N LYS A 181 -10.10 -12.10 -17.31
CA LYS A 181 -9.63 -10.89 -17.98
C LYS A 181 -10.58 -9.71 -17.81
N ILE A 182 -11.88 -9.93 -17.98
CA ILE A 182 -12.89 -8.87 -17.89
C ILE A 182 -13.07 -8.48 -16.42
N THR A 183 -13.17 -9.44 -15.49
CA THR A 183 -13.31 -9.16 -14.07
C THR A 183 -12.15 -8.32 -13.52
N VAL A 184 -10.91 -8.72 -13.81
CA VAL A 184 -9.70 -8.04 -13.33
C VAL A 184 -9.59 -6.65 -13.96
N SER A 185 -9.80 -6.53 -15.28
CA SER A 185 -9.74 -5.24 -15.95
C SER A 185 -10.82 -4.29 -15.43
N ALA A 186 -12.05 -4.78 -15.17
CA ALA A 186 -13.11 -3.97 -14.58
C ALA A 186 -12.75 -3.50 -13.16
N GLY A 187 -12.14 -4.37 -12.35
CA GLY A 187 -11.60 -3.98 -11.04
C GLY A 187 -10.53 -2.89 -11.17
N MET A 188 -9.56 -3.03 -12.07
CA MET A 188 -8.51 -2.01 -12.25
C MET A 188 -9.05 -0.68 -12.81
N VAL A 189 -10.04 -0.72 -13.70
CA VAL A 189 -10.76 0.49 -14.14
C VAL A 189 -11.48 1.15 -12.96
N ALA A 190 -12.19 0.36 -12.14
CA ALA A 190 -12.86 0.89 -10.95
C ALA A 190 -11.87 1.53 -9.97
N GLY A 191 -10.71 0.90 -9.75
CA GLY A 191 -9.64 1.47 -8.94
C GLY A 191 -9.11 2.79 -9.52
N THR A 192 -8.94 2.85 -10.85
CA THR A 192 -8.52 4.07 -11.55
C THR A 192 -9.56 5.18 -11.37
N VAL A 193 -10.85 4.86 -11.48
CA VAL A 193 -11.95 5.81 -11.24
C VAL A 193 -11.96 6.28 -9.78
N ALA A 194 -11.74 5.40 -8.82
CA ALA A 194 -11.66 5.78 -7.41
C ALA A 194 -10.53 6.79 -7.16
N LEU A 195 -9.34 6.55 -7.71
CA LEU A 195 -8.22 7.51 -7.63
C LEU A 195 -8.52 8.81 -8.38
N ALA A 196 -9.16 8.73 -9.55
CA ALA A 196 -9.58 9.92 -10.28
C ALA A 196 -10.62 10.77 -9.52
N LEU A 197 -11.49 10.14 -8.71
CA LEU A 197 -12.42 10.89 -7.86
C LEU A 197 -11.69 11.62 -6.72
N LEU A 198 -10.59 11.04 -6.20
CA LEU A 198 -9.77 11.70 -5.18
C LEU A 198 -9.02 12.93 -5.71
N THR A 199 -8.97 13.16 -7.03
CA THR A 199 -8.42 14.42 -7.58
C THR A 199 -9.33 15.63 -7.33
N ARG A 200 -10.57 15.40 -6.87
CA ARG A 200 -11.52 16.45 -6.52
C ARG A 200 -11.46 16.86 -5.04
N VAL A 201 -10.60 16.19 -4.26
CA VAL A 201 -10.40 16.52 -2.85
C VAL A 201 -9.63 17.83 -2.75
N ASP A 202 -10.14 18.73 -1.91
CA ASP A 202 -9.56 20.02 -1.59
C ASP A 202 -9.58 20.26 -0.06
N ALA A 203 -9.13 21.44 0.38
CA ALA A 203 -9.09 21.81 1.80
C ALA A 203 -10.47 21.94 2.47
N SER A 204 -11.54 22.12 1.69
CA SER A 204 -12.91 22.25 2.18
C SER A 204 -13.67 20.92 2.19
N SER A 205 -13.05 19.86 1.68
CA SER A 205 -13.65 18.54 1.57
C SER A 205 -14.00 17.97 2.93
N SER A 206 -15.16 17.32 2.99
CA SER A 206 -15.66 16.64 4.18
C SER A 206 -15.44 15.13 4.05
N TYR A 207 -15.65 14.38 5.13
CA TYR A 207 -15.61 12.91 5.05
C TYR A 207 -16.56 12.33 3.98
N GLY A 208 -17.69 13.00 3.70
CA GLY A 208 -18.65 12.57 2.68
C GLY A 208 -18.03 12.41 1.29
N ASP A 209 -17.04 13.26 0.96
CA ASP A 209 -16.36 13.28 -0.34
C ASP A 209 -15.45 12.06 -0.53
N PHE A 210 -15.05 11.40 0.57
CA PHE A 210 -14.22 10.19 0.56
C PHE A 210 -15.02 8.89 0.51
N VAL A 211 -16.30 8.91 0.89
CA VAL A 211 -17.11 7.68 1.00
C VAL A 211 -17.23 6.97 -0.35
N ALA A 212 -17.58 7.70 -1.41
CA ALA A 212 -17.73 7.11 -2.74
C ALA A 212 -16.39 6.56 -3.30
N PRO A 213 -15.26 7.32 -3.28
CA PRO A 213 -13.95 6.78 -3.62
C PRO A 213 -13.57 5.54 -2.81
N LEU A 214 -13.80 5.53 -1.49
CA LEU A 214 -13.48 4.40 -0.61
C LEU A 214 -14.27 3.13 -0.98
N ILE A 215 -15.56 3.26 -1.27
CA ILE A 215 -16.41 2.15 -1.68
C ILE A 215 -15.97 1.62 -3.04
N ILE A 216 -15.75 2.51 -4.02
CA ILE A 216 -15.31 2.09 -5.36
C ILE A 216 -13.94 1.41 -5.29
N LEU A 217 -13.00 1.97 -4.52
CA LEU A 217 -11.68 1.39 -4.32
C LEU A 217 -11.77 0.02 -3.64
N GLY A 218 -12.62 -0.13 -2.62
CA GLY A 218 -12.83 -1.41 -1.95
C GLY A 218 -13.40 -2.48 -2.90
N LEU A 219 -14.44 -2.14 -3.68
CA LEU A 219 -14.98 -3.05 -4.70
C LEU A 219 -13.91 -3.45 -5.73
N ALA A 220 -13.11 -2.48 -6.15
CA ALA A 220 -12.04 -2.66 -7.12
C ALA A 220 -10.97 -3.64 -6.61
N ILE A 221 -10.55 -3.51 -5.35
CA ILE A 221 -9.62 -4.43 -4.66
C ILE A 221 -10.18 -5.85 -4.69
N GLY A 222 -11.42 -6.04 -4.24
CA GLY A 222 -12.03 -7.37 -4.19
C GLY A 222 -12.17 -8.02 -5.58
N LEU A 223 -12.59 -7.24 -6.58
CA LEU A 223 -12.79 -7.72 -7.94
C LEU A 223 -11.50 -8.11 -8.66
N ALA A 224 -10.42 -7.34 -8.46
CA ALA A 224 -9.16 -7.57 -9.16
C ALA A 224 -8.27 -8.60 -8.47
N LEU A 225 -8.16 -8.56 -7.14
CA LEU A 225 -7.17 -9.36 -6.43
C LEU A 225 -7.53 -10.82 -6.31
N SER A 226 -8.78 -11.14 -5.93
CA SER A 226 -9.20 -12.54 -5.72
C SER A 226 -8.92 -13.43 -6.95
N PRO A 227 -9.31 -13.06 -8.18
CA PRO A 227 -9.03 -13.87 -9.36
C PRO A 227 -7.54 -13.95 -9.72
N CYS A 228 -6.76 -12.90 -9.41
CA CYS A 228 -5.32 -12.91 -9.65
C CYS A 228 -4.61 -13.84 -8.69
N THR A 229 -4.95 -13.81 -7.41
CA THR A 229 -4.41 -14.74 -6.40
C THR A 229 -4.78 -16.18 -6.75
N ASP A 230 -6.03 -16.45 -7.13
CA ASP A 230 -6.45 -17.78 -7.59
C ASP A 230 -5.64 -18.26 -8.80
N ALA A 231 -5.35 -17.37 -9.75
CA ALA A 231 -4.54 -17.70 -10.93
C ALA A 231 -3.06 -17.91 -10.61
N ILE A 232 -2.51 -17.17 -9.64
CA ILE A 232 -1.13 -17.35 -9.17
C ILE A 232 -1.01 -18.68 -8.44
N MET A 233 -1.90 -18.95 -7.48
CA MET A 233 -1.90 -20.19 -6.70
C MET A 233 -2.20 -21.41 -7.58
N GLY A 234 -3.19 -21.30 -8.47
CA GLY A 234 -3.58 -22.36 -9.40
C GLY A 234 -2.56 -22.66 -10.49
N ALA A 235 -1.48 -21.86 -10.60
CA ALA A 235 -0.36 -22.24 -11.45
C ALA A 235 0.47 -23.37 -10.82
N PHE A 236 0.50 -23.50 -9.49
CA PHE A 236 1.36 -24.44 -8.77
C PHE A 236 0.62 -25.73 -8.37
N PRO A 237 1.29 -26.90 -8.39
CA PRO A 237 0.75 -28.11 -7.78
C PRO A 237 0.62 -27.94 -6.27
N GLU A 238 -0.23 -28.76 -5.63
CA GLU A 238 -0.47 -28.68 -4.17
C GLU A 238 0.80 -28.72 -3.33
N SER A 239 1.82 -29.47 -3.77
CA SER A 239 3.12 -29.57 -3.11
C SER A 239 3.97 -28.29 -3.17
N GLU A 240 3.66 -27.37 -4.08
CA GLU A 240 4.39 -26.11 -4.31
C GLU A 240 3.54 -24.86 -3.99
N LEU A 241 2.36 -25.01 -3.37
CA LEU A 241 1.50 -23.86 -3.03
C LEU A 241 2.21 -22.83 -2.15
N GLY A 242 3.17 -23.26 -1.32
CA GLY A 242 4.02 -22.34 -0.55
C GLY A 242 4.84 -21.39 -1.44
N VAL A 243 5.31 -21.86 -2.60
CA VAL A 243 6.01 -21.02 -3.59
C VAL A 243 5.04 -20.05 -4.25
N GLY A 244 3.84 -20.52 -4.63
CA GLY A 244 2.79 -19.66 -5.19
C GLY A 244 2.39 -18.54 -4.24
N GLY A 245 2.20 -18.86 -2.96
CA GLY A 245 1.93 -17.88 -1.91
C GLY A 245 3.07 -16.88 -1.77
N ALA A 246 4.31 -17.35 -1.70
CA ALA A 246 5.48 -16.49 -1.58
C ALA A 246 5.62 -15.51 -2.76
N VAL A 247 5.34 -15.94 -4.00
CA VAL A 247 5.39 -15.07 -5.19
C VAL A 247 4.24 -14.05 -5.18
N ASN A 248 3.03 -14.47 -4.78
CA ASN A 248 1.90 -13.57 -4.58
C ASN A 248 2.27 -12.50 -3.55
N ASP A 249 2.72 -12.91 -2.37
CA ASP A 249 3.08 -12.01 -1.27
C ASP A 249 4.23 -11.07 -1.65
N THR A 250 5.25 -11.58 -2.35
CA THR A 250 6.32 -10.74 -2.91
C THR A 250 5.75 -9.67 -3.84
N SER A 251 4.76 -10.01 -4.68
CA SER A 251 4.09 -9.04 -5.55
C SER A 251 3.26 -8.01 -4.77
N LEU A 252 2.59 -8.42 -3.69
CA LEU A 252 1.86 -7.52 -2.79
C LEU A 252 2.82 -6.51 -2.14
N GLU A 253 3.92 -7.01 -1.55
CA GLU A 253 4.87 -6.20 -0.78
C GLU A 253 5.73 -5.30 -1.68
N LEU A 254 6.18 -5.80 -2.83
CA LEU A 254 6.86 -4.98 -3.83
C LEU A 254 5.93 -3.90 -4.38
N GLY A 255 4.68 -4.26 -4.71
CA GLY A 255 3.67 -3.30 -5.13
C GLY A 255 3.45 -2.23 -4.06
N GLY A 256 3.19 -2.64 -2.82
CA GLY A 256 2.89 -1.74 -1.71
C GLY A 256 4.04 -0.79 -1.37
N SER A 257 5.26 -1.31 -1.30
CA SER A 257 6.48 -0.52 -1.06
C SER A 257 6.76 0.48 -2.19
N LEU A 258 6.62 0.06 -3.46
CA LEU A 258 6.68 0.95 -4.62
C LEU A 258 5.59 2.02 -4.57
N GLY A 259 4.39 1.66 -4.13
CA GLY A 259 3.26 2.58 -3.98
C GLY A 259 3.54 3.70 -3.00
N ILE A 260 3.93 3.34 -1.77
CA ILE A 260 4.27 4.31 -0.72
C ILE A 260 5.44 5.18 -1.15
N ALA A 261 6.47 4.60 -1.77
CA ALA A 261 7.62 5.37 -2.20
C ALA A 261 7.30 6.30 -3.38
N ILE A 262 6.73 5.81 -4.48
CA ILE A 262 6.47 6.64 -5.67
C ILE A 262 5.41 7.69 -5.35
N LEU A 263 4.23 7.27 -4.86
CA LEU A 263 3.13 8.20 -4.61
C LEU A 263 3.40 9.06 -3.38
N GLY A 264 4.03 8.53 -2.32
CA GLY A 264 4.44 9.33 -1.17
C GLY A 264 5.50 10.38 -1.52
N SER A 265 6.38 10.11 -2.48
CA SER A 265 7.38 11.09 -2.92
C SER A 265 6.78 12.18 -3.80
N VAL A 266 5.86 11.80 -4.70
CA VAL A 266 5.06 12.78 -5.47
C VAL A 266 4.28 13.68 -4.51
N LEU A 267 3.70 13.11 -3.46
CA LEU A 267 2.98 13.85 -2.42
C LEU A 267 3.93 14.81 -1.70
N ALA A 268 5.06 14.31 -1.18
CA ALA A 268 6.02 15.11 -0.43
C ALA A 268 6.62 16.24 -1.28
N SER A 269 7.04 15.95 -2.52
CA SER A 269 7.60 16.96 -3.43
C SER A 269 6.55 18.02 -3.79
N SER A 270 5.30 17.60 -4.05
CA SER A 270 4.21 18.52 -4.37
C SER A 270 3.82 19.36 -3.16
N TYR A 271 3.83 18.77 -1.96
CA TYR A 271 3.47 19.45 -0.72
C TYR A 271 4.52 20.52 -0.39
N SER A 272 5.79 20.14 -0.44
CA SER A 272 6.92 21.04 -0.19
C SER A 272 6.92 22.23 -1.14
N SER A 273 6.67 22.02 -2.44
CA SER A 273 6.60 23.10 -3.42
C SER A 273 5.42 24.04 -3.17
N LYS A 274 4.21 23.49 -2.94
CA LYS A 274 3.01 24.28 -2.72
C LYS A 274 3.05 25.08 -1.42
N LEU A 275 3.66 24.51 -0.38
CA LEU A 275 3.87 25.21 0.88
C LEU A 275 4.86 26.37 0.72
N ALA A 276 5.92 26.20 -0.09
CA ALA A 276 6.84 27.28 -0.41
C ALA A 276 6.16 28.44 -1.16
N ASP A 277 5.30 28.12 -2.13
CA ASP A 277 4.54 29.10 -2.88
C ASP A 277 3.56 29.86 -1.97
N ALA A 278 2.85 29.15 -1.09
CA ALA A 278 1.93 29.74 -0.11
C ALA A 278 2.64 30.65 0.91
N ALA A 279 3.81 30.23 1.40
CA ALA A 279 4.63 31.03 2.30
C ALA A 279 5.14 32.31 1.63
N SER A 280 5.56 32.21 0.36
CA SER A 280 6.03 33.35 -0.43
C SER A 280 4.91 34.34 -0.73
N ALA A 281 3.72 33.85 -1.08
CA ALA A 281 2.54 34.68 -1.36
C ALA A 281 2.00 35.42 -0.12
N SER A 282 2.15 34.81 1.06
CA SER A 282 1.65 35.38 2.32
C SER A 282 2.54 36.49 2.89
N GLY A 283 3.77 36.66 2.37
CA GLY A 283 4.74 37.65 2.84
C GLY A 283 5.22 37.43 4.29
N THR A 284 4.90 36.28 4.88
CA THR A 284 5.24 35.92 6.26
C THR A 284 6.72 35.60 6.35
N LYS A 285 7.51 36.45 6.99
CA LYS A 285 8.90 36.12 7.34
C LYS A 285 8.91 35.10 8.47
N LEU A 286 8.95 33.82 8.11
CA LEU A 286 9.22 32.74 9.05
C LEU A 286 10.71 32.81 9.47
N PRO A 287 11.05 32.43 10.72
CA PRO A 287 12.45 32.28 11.11
C PRO A 287 13.16 31.27 10.20
N ASP A 288 14.45 31.50 9.94
CA ASP A 288 15.27 30.64 9.08
C ASP A 288 15.16 29.16 9.53
N GLY A 289 14.99 28.24 8.56
CA GLY A 289 14.83 26.80 8.80
C GLY A 289 13.42 26.33 9.24
N THR A 290 12.50 27.24 9.57
CA THR A 290 11.13 26.88 9.97
C THR A 290 10.30 26.37 8.79
N LEU A 291 10.49 26.98 7.61
CA LEU A 291 9.84 26.52 6.38
C LEU A 291 10.36 25.15 5.96
N GLU A 292 11.67 24.92 6.05
CA GLU A 292 12.29 23.64 5.72
C GLU A 292 11.74 22.52 6.61
N THR A 293 11.71 22.74 7.93
CA THR A 293 11.07 21.80 8.87
C THR A 293 9.59 21.55 8.52
N ALA A 294 8.85 22.60 8.14
CA ALA A 294 7.45 22.46 7.77
C ALA A 294 7.24 21.67 6.46
N GLN A 295 8.21 21.72 5.55
CA GLN A 295 8.17 21.01 4.27
C GLN A 295 8.44 19.51 4.39
N ASP A 296 9.09 19.05 5.47
CA ASP A 296 9.42 17.64 5.69
C ASP A 296 8.18 16.73 5.72
N SER A 297 7.09 17.20 6.30
CA SER A 297 5.81 16.48 6.31
C SER A 297 4.65 17.39 6.71
N VAL A 298 3.44 17.00 6.35
CA VAL A 298 2.21 17.68 6.80
C VAL A 298 2.12 17.77 8.34
N GLY A 299 2.56 16.72 9.04
CA GLY A 299 2.61 16.72 10.50
C GLY A 299 3.61 17.73 11.05
N ALA A 300 4.79 17.84 10.46
CA ALA A 300 5.78 18.84 10.83
C ALA A 300 5.28 20.27 10.54
N GLY A 301 4.61 20.48 9.41
CA GLY A 301 3.95 21.74 9.08
C GLY A 301 2.91 22.17 10.13
N TYR A 302 2.03 21.26 10.55
CA TYR A 302 1.08 21.54 11.63
C TYR A 302 1.76 21.74 12.99
N ALA A 303 2.84 21.00 13.30
CA ALA A 303 3.62 21.21 14.51
C ALA A 303 4.28 22.59 14.55
N VAL A 304 4.77 23.08 13.40
CA VAL A 304 5.26 24.45 13.24
C VAL A 304 4.14 25.47 13.49
N ALA A 305 2.96 25.27 12.90
CA ALA A 305 1.81 26.14 13.13
C ALA A 305 1.38 26.18 14.61
N GLN A 306 1.35 25.02 15.28
CA GLN A 306 1.08 24.92 16.72
C GLN A 306 2.15 25.65 17.54
N GLY A 307 3.44 25.46 17.25
CA GLY A 307 4.52 26.16 17.95
C GLY A 307 4.47 27.69 17.81
N ILE A 308 3.96 28.21 16.69
CA ILE A 308 3.69 29.65 16.53
C ILE A 308 2.52 30.08 17.43
N GLY A 309 1.45 29.26 17.48
CA GLY A 309 0.29 29.49 18.35
C GLY A 309 0.63 29.45 19.84
N ASP A 310 1.47 28.52 20.28
CA ASP A 310 1.93 28.41 21.66
C ASP A 310 2.72 29.67 22.07
N LYS A 311 3.59 30.17 21.20
CA LYS A 311 4.27 31.46 21.40
C LYS A 311 3.30 32.63 21.46
N ALA A 312 2.24 32.63 20.64
CA ALA A 312 1.20 33.65 20.70
C ALA A 312 0.51 33.66 22.08
N HIS A 313 0.18 32.48 22.60
CA HIS A 313 -0.41 32.33 23.94
C HIS A 313 0.56 32.76 25.06
N GLU A 314 1.84 32.45 24.94
CA GLU A 314 2.87 32.89 25.89
C GLU A 314 2.98 34.42 25.94
N VAL A 315 3.09 35.07 24.77
CA VAL A 315 3.17 36.53 24.66
C VAL A 315 1.89 37.21 25.16
N ALA A 316 0.71 36.62 24.89
CA ALA A 316 -0.55 37.09 25.46
C ALA A 316 -0.56 37.00 27.00
N GLY A 317 -0.01 35.92 27.56
CA GLY A 317 0.17 35.75 29.01
C GLY A 317 1.13 36.78 29.61
N GLN A 318 2.18 37.18 28.88
CA GLN A 318 3.07 38.28 29.27
C GLN A 318 2.37 39.63 29.22
N ALA A 319 1.57 39.89 28.18
CA ALA A 319 0.76 41.10 28.05
C ALA A 319 -0.21 41.28 29.24
N ALA A 320 -0.83 40.19 29.70
CA ALA A 320 -1.73 40.19 30.85
C ALA A 320 -1.03 40.50 32.18
N LYS A 321 0.28 40.24 32.28
CA LYS A 321 1.11 40.50 33.48
C LYS A 321 1.87 41.83 33.41
N ALA A 322 1.82 42.53 32.28
CA ALA A 322 2.56 43.76 32.08
C ALA A 322 2.01 44.88 32.97
N THR A 323 2.91 45.57 33.68
CA THR A 323 2.56 46.64 34.63
C THR A 323 2.33 47.98 33.95
N SER A 324 2.88 48.18 32.75
CA SER A 324 2.71 49.40 31.96
C SER A 324 1.67 49.21 30.84
N PRO A 325 0.73 50.15 30.65
CA PRO A 325 -0.30 50.05 29.62
C PRO A 325 0.26 49.97 28.18
N GLU A 326 1.36 50.67 27.91
CA GLU A 326 2.02 50.68 26.60
C GLU A 326 2.65 49.32 26.27
N GLN A 327 3.33 48.70 27.24
CA GLN A 327 3.93 47.37 27.05
C GLN A 327 2.85 46.30 26.90
N ALA A 328 1.75 46.39 27.65
CA ALA A 328 0.61 45.50 27.51
C ALA A 328 0.00 45.58 26.09
N ALA A 329 -0.18 46.80 25.56
CA ALA A 329 -0.70 47.01 24.21
C ALA A 329 0.25 46.47 23.13
N GLN A 330 1.56 46.67 23.28
CA GLN A 330 2.56 46.17 22.34
C GLN A 330 2.61 44.64 22.31
N LEU A 331 2.66 44.00 23.49
CA LEU A 331 2.67 42.53 23.59
C LEU A 331 1.37 41.93 23.07
N LYS A 332 0.22 42.58 23.32
CA LYS A 332 -1.06 42.13 22.77
C LYS A 332 -1.07 42.18 21.24
N GLY A 333 -0.59 43.27 20.64
CA GLY A 333 -0.46 43.37 19.18
C GLY A 333 0.47 42.30 18.59
N GLN A 334 1.57 42.00 19.28
CA GLN A 334 2.49 40.92 18.88
C GLN A 334 1.84 39.53 19.01
N ALA A 335 1.09 39.27 20.08
CA ALA A 335 0.36 38.01 20.26
C ALA A 335 -0.71 37.81 19.17
N GLU A 336 -1.47 38.85 18.83
CA GLU A 336 -2.47 38.81 17.75
C GLU A 336 -1.82 38.53 16.38
N GLN A 337 -0.67 39.14 16.09
CA GLN A 337 0.10 38.85 14.87
C GLN A 337 0.60 37.42 14.82
N LEU A 338 1.12 36.87 15.93
CA LEU A 338 1.56 35.48 16.01
C LEU A 338 0.38 34.51 15.85
N ALA A 339 -0.76 34.79 16.49
CA ALA A 339 -1.96 33.96 16.37
C ALA A 339 -2.50 33.92 14.93
N GLN A 340 -2.52 35.07 14.24
CA GLN A 340 -2.87 35.14 12.81
C GLN A 340 -1.85 34.40 11.94
N GLY A 341 -0.56 34.49 12.27
CA GLY A 341 0.50 33.74 11.59
C GLY A 341 0.35 32.22 11.73
N ALA A 342 -0.01 31.75 12.93
CA ALA A 342 -0.30 30.34 13.20
C ALA A 342 -1.49 29.83 12.35
N GLY A 343 -2.58 30.60 12.31
CA GLY A 343 -3.76 30.27 11.49
C GLY A 343 -3.41 30.19 10.00
N LYS A 344 -2.74 31.21 9.46
CA LYS A 344 -2.29 31.22 8.06
C LYS A 344 -1.36 30.05 7.73
N MET A 345 -0.47 29.68 8.64
CA MET A 345 0.43 28.54 8.46
C MET A 345 -0.36 27.22 8.44
N ALA A 346 -1.32 27.04 9.35
CA ALA A 346 -2.17 25.85 9.38
C ALA A 346 -3.03 25.74 8.11
N ASP A 347 -3.60 26.84 7.62
CA ASP A 347 -4.38 26.88 6.39
C ASP A 347 -3.51 26.60 5.15
N ALA A 348 -2.29 27.15 5.10
CA ALA A 348 -1.32 26.89 4.04
C ALA A 348 -0.89 25.42 4.02
N VAL A 349 -0.65 24.82 5.19
CA VAL A 349 -0.31 23.40 5.30
C VAL A 349 -1.47 22.52 4.84
N GLY A 350 -2.69 22.80 5.29
CA GLY A 350 -3.88 22.05 4.92
C GLY A 350 -4.18 22.12 3.42
N SER A 351 -4.17 23.33 2.85
CA SER A 351 -4.41 23.54 1.42
C SER A 351 -3.32 22.94 0.54
N ALA A 352 -2.04 23.17 0.86
CA ALA A 352 -0.94 22.55 0.13
C ALA A 352 -1.04 21.02 0.15
N PHE A 353 -1.35 20.42 1.31
CA PHE A 353 -1.48 18.98 1.42
C PHE A 353 -2.67 18.42 0.64
N SER A 354 -3.85 19.05 0.75
CA SER A 354 -5.04 18.65 -0.01
C SER A 354 -4.81 18.70 -1.52
N ASP A 355 -4.22 19.78 -2.01
CA ASP A 355 -3.91 19.90 -3.44
C ASP A 355 -2.85 18.88 -3.87
N SER A 356 -1.90 18.54 -2.99
CA SER A 356 -0.91 17.49 -3.26
C SER A 356 -1.53 16.09 -3.25
N VAL A 357 -2.54 15.83 -2.41
CA VAL A 357 -3.34 14.60 -2.48
C VAL A 357 -4.04 14.50 -3.84
N ALA A 358 -4.61 15.59 -4.33
CA ALA A 358 -5.26 15.61 -5.65
C ALA A 358 -4.27 15.32 -6.79
N HIS A 359 -3.10 15.97 -6.77
CA HIS A 359 -2.03 15.73 -7.76
C HIS A 359 -1.49 14.29 -7.70
N THR A 360 -1.27 13.77 -6.50
CA THR A 360 -0.77 12.40 -6.28
C THR A 360 -1.79 11.36 -6.75
N SER A 361 -3.09 11.62 -6.48
CA SER A 361 -4.18 10.75 -6.93
C SER A 361 -4.27 10.71 -8.45
N LEU A 362 -3.99 11.82 -9.15
CA LEU A 362 -3.92 11.86 -10.61
C LEU A 362 -2.78 10.98 -11.14
N VAL A 363 -1.60 11.05 -10.54
CA VAL A 363 -0.45 10.20 -10.89
C VAL A 363 -0.78 8.72 -10.64
N GLY A 364 -1.37 8.39 -9.49
CA GLY A 364 -1.81 7.04 -9.18
C GLY A 364 -2.86 6.51 -10.17
N ALA A 365 -3.83 7.34 -10.55
CA ALA A 365 -4.83 7.01 -11.55
C ALA A 365 -4.20 6.77 -12.93
N ALA A 366 -3.22 7.58 -13.33
CA ALA A 366 -2.49 7.38 -14.58
C ALA A 366 -1.70 6.06 -14.59
N ILE A 367 -0.97 5.76 -13.50
CA ILE A 367 -0.21 4.51 -13.35
C ILE A 367 -1.16 3.30 -13.43
N LEU A 368 -2.26 3.33 -12.67
CA LEU A 368 -3.21 2.22 -12.64
C LEU A 368 -3.98 2.09 -13.97
N GLY A 369 -4.29 3.20 -14.63
CA GLY A 369 -4.95 3.23 -15.94
C GLY A 369 -4.08 2.62 -17.05
N VAL A 370 -2.80 3.05 -17.15
CA VAL A 370 -1.82 2.44 -18.06
C VAL A 370 -1.61 0.97 -17.71
N GLY A 371 -1.49 0.68 -16.42
CA GLY A 371 -1.39 -0.66 -15.87
C GLY A 371 -2.55 -1.57 -16.27
N THR A 372 -3.77 -1.03 -16.28
CA THR A 372 -4.99 -1.74 -16.71
C THR A 372 -4.88 -2.17 -18.16
N VAL A 373 -4.39 -1.30 -19.05
CA VAL A 373 -4.20 -1.63 -20.47
C VAL A 373 -3.14 -2.73 -20.61
N LEU A 374 -2.00 -2.62 -19.91
CA LEU A 374 -0.93 -3.61 -19.95
C LEU A 374 -1.41 -4.99 -19.45
N VAL A 375 -2.09 -5.04 -18.31
CA VAL A 375 -2.66 -6.27 -17.74
C VAL A 375 -3.72 -6.84 -18.67
N ALA A 376 -4.60 -6.00 -19.24
CA ALA A 376 -5.60 -6.45 -20.20
C ALA A 376 -4.94 -7.00 -21.48
N VAL A 377 -3.80 -6.48 -21.93
CA VAL A 377 -3.05 -7.06 -23.05
C VAL A 377 -2.43 -8.40 -22.66
N LEU A 378 -1.84 -8.51 -21.47
CA LEU A 378 -1.20 -9.75 -21.00
C LEU A 378 -2.21 -10.87 -20.77
N LEU A 379 -3.31 -10.61 -20.05
CA LEU A 379 -4.27 -11.63 -19.68
C LEU A 379 -4.94 -12.27 -20.91
N PRO A 380 -4.95 -13.62 -21.01
CA PRO A 380 -5.57 -14.31 -22.13
C PRO A 380 -7.09 -14.07 -22.13
N ARG A 381 -7.68 -13.97 -23.33
CA ARG A 381 -9.14 -13.97 -23.47
C ARG A 381 -9.68 -15.35 -23.07
N LYS A 382 -10.92 -15.41 -22.58
CA LYS A 382 -11.64 -16.66 -22.30
C LYS A 382 -11.63 -17.52 -23.58
N SER A 383 -10.74 -18.52 -23.62
CA SER A 383 -10.65 -19.51 -24.68
C SER A 383 -10.74 -20.89 -24.03
N ALA A 384 -11.80 -21.61 -24.39
CA ALA A 384 -12.07 -23.06 -24.45
C ALA A 384 -11.36 -24.10 -23.55
N SER A 385 -10.44 -23.77 -22.64
CA SER A 385 -9.69 -24.77 -21.86
C SER A 385 -10.54 -25.51 -20.81
N ALA A 386 -11.71 -24.98 -20.45
CA ALA A 386 -12.65 -25.69 -19.58
C ALA A 386 -13.46 -26.78 -20.32
N ALA A 387 -13.41 -26.82 -21.66
CA ALA A 387 -14.03 -27.88 -22.45
C ALA A 387 -13.09 -29.08 -22.68
N ASP A 388 -11.77 -28.85 -22.75
CA ASP A 388 -10.77 -29.93 -22.93
C ASP A 388 -10.31 -30.57 -21.62
N ALA A 389 -10.51 -29.93 -20.46
CA ALA A 389 -10.15 -30.49 -19.16
C ALA A 389 -11.22 -31.46 -18.58
N ALA A 390 -12.30 -31.69 -19.31
CA ALA A 390 -13.36 -32.64 -18.98
C ALA A 390 -13.27 -33.91 -19.84
N GLU A 391 -12.07 -34.45 -20.06
CA GLU A 391 -11.97 -35.85 -20.44
C GLU A 391 -12.21 -36.71 -19.19
N PRO A 392 -13.17 -37.66 -19.23
CA PRO A 392 -13.37 -38.58 -18.13
C PRO A 392 -12.12 -39.44 -17.99
N VAL A 393 -11.56 -39.48 -16.78
CA VAL A 393 -10.55 -40.47 -16.38
C VAL A 393 -11.07 -41.86 -16.80
N PRO A 394 -10.36 -42.64 -17.63
CA PRO A 394 -10.77 -44.00 -17.91
C PRO A 394 -10.65 -44.79 -16.61
N GLU A 395 -11.78 -45.27 -16.08
CA GLU A 395 -11.78 -46.39 -15.14
C GLU A 395 -11.28 -47.62 -15.88
N ASP A 396 -9.97 -47.86 -15.88
CA ASP A 396 -9.41 -49.15 -16.26
C ASP A 396 -8.58 -49.69 -15.09
N GLY A 397 -9.17 -50.63 -14.37
CA GLY A 397 -8.57 -51.22 -13.18
C GLY A 397 -9.43 -52.25 -12.45
N ALA A 398 -10.33 -52.96 -13.15
CA ALA A 398 -11.07 -54.07 -12.56
C ALA A 398 -11.31 -55.19 -13.57
N ALA A 399 -10.23 -55.77 -14.09
CA ALA A 399 -10.28 -57.11 -14.65
C ALA A 399 -8.92 -57.82 -14.51
N ARG A 400 -8.89 -58.85 -13.66
CA ARG A 400 -8.22 -60.17 -13.84
C ARG A 400 -7.52 -60.66 -12.56
N GLU A 401 -8.29 -61.37 -11.74
CA GLU A 401 -7.76 -62.57 -11.07
C GLU A 401 -8.71 -63.72 -11.38
N ARG A 402 -8.42 -64.40 -12.50
CA ARG A 402 -8.71 -65.82 -12.65
C ARG A 402 -7.40 -66.53 -12.37
N GLU A 403 -7.29 -67.22 -11.25
CA GLU A 403 -6.30 -68.28 -11.09
C GLU A 403 -6.95 -69.66 -11.27
N PRO A 404 -6.19 -70.65 -11.78
CA PRO A 404 -6.70 -71.96 -12.16
C PRO A 404 -6.61 -73.01 -11.04
N GLN A 405 -7.61 -73.89 -11.04
CA GLN A 405 -7.70 -75.28 -10.55
C GLN A 405 -6.57 -75.88 -9.69
N ARG A 406 -6.96 -76.44 -8.54
CA ARG A 406 -6.86 -77.89 -8.30
C ARG A 406 -7.95 -78.39 -7.36
#